data_AF-A0A661PGD9-F1
#
_entry.id   AF-A0A661PGD9-F1
#
_cell.length_a   1.000
_cell.length_b   1.000
_cell.length_c   1.000
_cell.angle_alpha   90.00
_cell.angle_beta   90.00
_cell.angle_gamma   90.00
#
_symmetry.space_group_name_H-M   'P 1'
#
loop_
_entity.id
_entity.type
_entity.pdbx_description
1 polymer ?
#
loop_
_entity_poly.entity_id
_entity_poly.type
_entity_poly.pdbx_seq_one_letter_code
_entity_poly.pdbx_strand_id
1 'polypeptide(L)'
;MKKFHESEQGFTFIELLIVVAIIGILAAIAIPQFAAYRQKAYNSAALTDTKNFRTDMETCFSTNQAYPTMIAGGITLPGSSSTSTPGLSFSTSSGVFLWYESNATAYLADIWHESGTKQFGVNQKFTSIYVTSGIVPLHGTLADNIAANQIWPAPWVAL
;
A
#
# COMPACT_ATOMS: atom_id res chain seq x y z
N MET A 1 -37.76 -17.04 -59.56
CA MET A 1 -36.80 -16.53 -58.56
C MET A 1 -36.75 -17.53 -57.40
N LYS A 2 -35.63 -18.27 -57.25
CA LYS A 2 -35.45 -19.23 -56.15
C LYS A 2 -35.02 -18.44 -54.90
N LYS A 3 -35.84 -18.46 -53.85
CA LYS A 3 -35.49 -17.90 -52.55
C LYS A 3 -34.66 -18.95 -51.80
N PHE A 4 -33.44 -18.59 -51.41
CA PHE A 4 -32.65 -19.37 -50.47
C PHE A 4 -33.27 -19.15 -49.09
N HIS A 5 -33.80 -20.21 -48.47
CA HIS A 5 -34.12 -20.21 -47.05
C HIS A 5 -32.80 -20.44 -46.31
N GLU A 6 -32.23 -19.39 -45.72
CA GLU A 6 -31.21 -19.57 -44.69
C GLU A 6 -31.87 -20.22 -43.48
N SER A 7 -31.43 -21.42 -43.14
CA SER A 7 -31.87 -22.14 -41.96
C SER A 7 -31.26 -21.46 -40.73
N GLU A 8 -32.05 -20.64 -40.02
CA GLU A 8 -31.67 -20.13 -38.71
C GLU A 8 -31.64 -21.30 -37.70
N GLN A 9 -30.45 -21.82 -37.45
CA GLN A 9 -30.20 -22.80 -36.39
C GLN A 9 -30.21 -22.07 -35.03
N GLY A 10 -31.30 -22.22 -34.28
CA GLY A 10 -31.37 -21.75 -32.90
C GLY A 10 -30.46 -22.55 -31.96
N PHE A 11 -29.81 -21.87 -31.04
CA PHE A 11 -28.98 -22.48 -30.00
C PHE A 11 -29.83 -23.35 -29.07
N THR A 12 -29.39 -24.55 -28.73
CA THR A 12 -30.16 -25.43 -27.86
C THR A 12 -30.07 -24.96 -26.40
N PHE A 13 -31.15 -25.14 -25.64
CA PHE A 13 -31.17 -24.77 -24.23
C PHE A 13 -30.12 -25.57 -23.43
N ILE A 14 -29.83 -26.80 -23.85
CA ILE A 14 -28.82 -27.64 -23.20
C ILE A 14 -27.39 -27.13 -23.43
N GLU A 15 -27.09 -26.61 -24.63
CA GLU A 15 -25.79 -25.98 -24.89
C GLU A 15 -25.59 -24.76 -23.99
N LEU A 16 -26.63 -23.97 -23.77
CA LEU A 16 -26.55 -22.81 -22.87
C LEU A 16 -26.36 -23.22 -21.42
N LEU A 17 -27.07 -24.27 -20.97
CA LEU A 17 -27.00 -24.77 -19.59
C LEU A 17 -25.60 -25.28 -19.23
N ILE A 18 -24.93 -25.98 -20.15
CA ILE A 18 -23.57 -26.49 -19.90
C ILE A 18 -22.58 -25.33 -19.82
N VAL A 19 -22.73 -24.30 -20.67
CA VAL A 19 -21.85 -23.13 -20.66
C VAL A 19 -21.95 -22.38 -19.33
N VAL A 20 -23.16 -22.10 -18.84
CA VAL A 20 -23.32 -21.39 -17.56
C VAL A 20 -22.86 -22.25 -16.37
N ALA A 21 -22.99 -23.58 -16.45
CA ALA A 21 -22.46 -24.48 -15.43
C ALA A 21 -20.93 -24.42 -15.35
N ILE A 22 -20.23 -24.44 -16.49
CA ILE A 22 -18.77 -24.33 -16.55
C ILE A 22 -18.30 -22.95 -16.05
N ILE A 23 -18.93 -21.87 -16.51
CA ILE A 23 -18.61 -20.50 -16.05
C ILE A 23 -18.86 -20.38 -14.54
N GLY A 24 -19.92 -20.99 -14.02
CA GLY A 24 -20.22 -21.02 -12.58
C GLY A 24 -19.11 -21.68 -11.76
N ILE A 25 -18.59 -22.82 -12.20
CA ILE A 25 -17.46 -23.51 -11.54
C ILE A 25 -16.19 -22.65 -11.58
N LEU A 26 -15.87 -22.07 -12.74
CA LEU A 26 -14.70 -21.21 -12.89
C LEU A 26 -14.79 -19.95 -12.01
N ALA A 27 -15.96 -19.30 -11.98
CA ALA A 27 -16.19 -18.10 -11.18
C ALA A 27 -16.08 -18.39 -9.67
N ALA A 28 -16.59 -19.54 -9.21
CA ALA A 28 -16.53 -19.93 -7.80
C ALA A 28 -15.08 -19.99 -7.26
N ILE A 29 -14.13 -20.45 -8.09
CA ILE A 29 -12.70 -20.50 -7.72
C ILE A 29 -12.02 -19.15 -7.97
N ALA A 30 -12.34 -18.49 -9.09
CA ALA A 30 -11.65 -17.28 -9.53
C ALA A 30 -11.93 -16.08 -8.61
N ILE A 31 -13.17 -15.90 -8.13
CA ILE A 31 -13.56 -14.74 -7.31
C ILE A 31 -12.76 -14.63 -5.99
N PRO A 32 -12.70 -15.65 -5.12
CA PRO A 32 -11.93 -15.53 -3.87
C PRO A 32 -10.43 -15.38 -4.13
N GLN A 33 -9.90 -16.03 -5.15
CA GLN A 33 -8.49 -15.89 -5.53
C GLN A 33 -8.17 -14.47 -6.02
N PHE A 34 -9.05 -13.88 -6.82
CA PHE A 34 -8.88 -12.52 -7.33
C PHE A 34 -8.91 -11.49 -6.20
N ALA A 35 -9.80 -11.64 -5.22
CA ALA A 35 -9.83 -10.78 -4.04
C ALA A 35 -8.51 -10.83 -3.25
N ALA A 36 -7.97 -12.03 -3.01
CA ALA A 36 -6.67 -12.20 -2.35
C ALA A 36 -5.51 -11.63 -3.16
N TYR A 37 -5.54 -11.75 -4.49
CA TYR A 37 -4.52 -11.16 -5.37
C TYR A 37 -4.55 -9.63 -5.33
N ARG A 38 -5.74 -9.02 -5.40
CA ARG A 38 -5.91 -7.58 -5.23
C ARG A 38 -5.36 -7.10 -3.88
N GLN A 39 -5.64 -7.84 -2.80
CA GLN A 39 -5.12 -7.52 -1.47
C GLN A 39 -3.58 -7.51 -1.43
N LYS A 40 -2.95 -8.49 -2.07
CA LYS A 40 -1.49 -8.54 -2.21
C LYS A 40 -0.96 -7.38 -3.05
N ALA A 41 -1.67 -6.99 -4.12
CA ALA A 41 -1.30 -5.84 -4.94
C ALA A 41 -1.35 -4.53 -4.15
N TYR A 42 -2.38 -4.30 -3.33
CA TYR A 42 -2.47 -3.13 -2.44
C TYR A 42 -1.31 -3.05 -1.45
N ASN A 43 -1.00 -4.17 -0.79
CA ASN A 43 0.15 -4.24 0.11
C ASN A 43 1.47 -4.05 -0.64
N SER A 44 1.58 -4.53 -1.88
CA SER A 44 2.77 -4.35 -2.71
C SER A 44 2.96 -2.88 -3.13
N ALA A 45 1.87 -2.14 -3.38
CA ALA A 45 1.95 -0.71 -3.70
C ALA A 45 2.52 0.08 -2.52
N ALA A 46 1.97 -0.12 -1.32
CA ALA A 46 2.49 0.51 -0.10
C ALA A 46 3.96 0.12 0.19
N LEU A 47 4.34 -1.14 -0.05
CA LEU A 47 5.73 -1.58 0.11
C LEU A 47 6.68 -0.90 -0.88
N THR A 48 6.26 -0.71 -2.13
CA THR A 48 7.06 0.00 -3.13
C THR A 48 7.26 1.46 -2.74
N ASP A 49 6.19 2.15 -2.34
CA ASP A 49 6.27 3.53 -1.89
C ASP A 49 7.15 3.68 -0.64
N THR A 50 7.08 2.71 0.27
CA THR A 50 7.97 2.65 1.45
C THR A 50 9.45 2.61 1.06
N LYS A 51 9.79 1.80 0.05
CA LYS A 51 11.17 1.68 -0.45
C LYS A 51 11.63 2.98 -1.12
N ASN A 52 10.76 3.59 -1.94
CA ASN A 52 11.04 4.86 -2.60
C ASN A 52 11.29 5.95 -1.56
N PHE A 53 10.39 6.09 -0.57
CA PHE A 53 10.53 7.05 0.51
C PHE A 53 11.87 6.89 1.24
N ARG A 54 12.24 5.64 1.59
CA ARG A 54 13.54 5.37 2.20
C ARG A 54 14.69 5.86 1.31
N THR A 55 14.69 5.47 0.03
CA THR A 55 15.75 5.87 -0.91
C THR A 55 15.87 7.39 -1.02
N ASP A 56 14.76 8.12 -1.04
CA ASP A 56 14.74 9.58 -1.09
C ASP A 56 15.33 10.19 0.19
N MET A 57 14.97 9.67 1.36
CA MET A 57 15.51 10.11 2.65
C MET A 57 17.02 9.87 2.76
N GLU A 58 17.49 8.67 2.40
CA GLU A 58 18.93 8.35 2.42
C GLU A 58 19.72 9.19 1.41
N THR A 59 19.15 9.47 0.24
CA THR A 59 19.77 10.31 -0.79
C THR A 59 19.89 11.76 -0.33
N CYS A 60 18.86 12.28 0.35
CA CYS A 60 18.92 13.59 0.99
C CYS A 60 20.02 13.66 2.04
N PHE A 61 20.09 12.66 2.92
CA PHE A 61 21.12 12.64 3.94
C PHE A 61 22.51 12.57 3.34
N SER A 62 22.71 11.79 2.27
CA SER A 62 23.97 11.73 1.54
C SER A 62 24.40 13.07 0.93
N THR A 63 23.44 13.93 0.55
CA THR A 63 23.72 15.20 -0.14
C THR A 63 23.85 16.36 0.86
N ASN A 64 22.93 16.44 1.81
CA ASN A 64 22.77 17.56 2.72
C ASN A 64 23.36 17.31 4.11
N GLN A 65 23.84 16.08 4.38
CA GLN A 65 24.28 15.61 5.71
C GLN A 65 23.22 15.78 6.80
N ALA A 66 21.95 15.93 6.39
CA ALA A 66 20.80 16.08 7.25
C ALA A 66 19.55 15.57 6.53
N TYR A 67 18.64 14.96 7.29
CA TYR A 67 17.28 14.70 6.82
C TYR A 67 16.45 15.98 6.83
N PRO A 68 15.41 16.07 5.98
CA PRO A 68 14.46 17.17 6.06
C PRO A 68 13.82 17.19 7.44
N THR A 69 13.54 18.38 7.97
CA THR A 69 12.98 18.51 9.30
C THR A 69 11.47 18.67 9.21
N MET A 70 10.74 17.70 9.76
CA MET A 70 9.29 17.73 9.94
C MET A 70 8.96 17.25 11.35
N ILE A 71 8.75 18.22 12.25
CA ILE A 71 8.59 18.00 13.69
C ILE A 71 7.12 17.68 14.06
N ALA A 72 6.17 17.92 13.16
CA ALA A 72 4.79 17.48 13.31
C ALA A 72 4.50 16.42 12.24
N GLY A 73 4.16 15.20 12.66
CA GLY A 73 3.97 14.07 11.76
C GLY A 73 3.07 14.37 10.58
N GLY A 74 3.67 14.54 9.41
CA GLY A 74 2.98 14.93 8.19
C GLY A 74 2.26 13.73 7.60
N ILE A 75 0.96 13.86 7.38
CA ILE A 75 0.19 12.87 6.62
C ILE A 75 0.20 13.30 5.16
N THR A 76 0.76 12.46 4.31
CA THR A 76 0.59 12.56 2.85
C THR A 76 -0.60 11.73 2.44
N LEU A 77 -1.58 12.40 1.85
CA LEU A 77 -2.79 11.78 1.35
C LEU A 77 -2.51 10.95 0.08
N PRO A 78 -3.36 9.97 -0.23
CA PRO A 78 -3.26 9.17 -1.44
C PRO A 78 -3.10 10.00 -2.71
N GLY A 79 -2.13 9.62 -3.56
CA GLY A 79 -1.89 10.30 -4.84
C GLY A 79 -1.41 11.74 -4.70
N SER A 80 -0.97 12.16 -3.51
CA SER A 80 -0.48 13.51 -3.25
C SER A 80 1.04 13.52 -3.22
N SER A 81 1.60 14.70 -3.53
CA SER A 81 3.01 14.98 -3.31
C SER A 81 3.16 15.91 -2.12
N SER A 82 4.14 15.61 -1.28
CA SER A 82 4.48 16.42 -0.11
C SER A 82 5.92 16.87 -0.25
N THR A 83 6.14 18.17 -0.08
CA THR A 83 7.46 18.79 -0.10
C THR A 83 7.91 19.04 1.32
N SER A 84 9.04 18.44 1.70
CA SER A 84 9.69 18.71 2.98
C SER A 84 10.85 19.68 2.77
N THR A 85 11.16 20.48 3.80
CA THR A 85 12.29 21.41 3.73
C THR A 85 13.54 20.71 4.31
N PRO A 86 14.66 20.64 3.57
CA PRO A 86 14.96 21.32 2.31
C PRO A 86 14.67 20.45 1.06
N GLY A 87 13.65 20.83 0.29
CA GLY A 87 13.48 20.47 -1.13
C GLY A 87 13.12 19.02 -1.51
N LEU A 88 12.99 18.07 -0.58
CA LEU A 88 12.58 16.71 -0.95
C LEU A 88 11.09 16.62 -1.20
N SER A 89 10.74 16.10 -2.37
CA SER A 89 9.35 15.79 -2.74
C SER A 89 9.17 14.28 -2.76
N PHE A 90 8.18 13.78 -2.03
CA PHE A 90 7.77 12.38 -2.08
C PHE A 90 6.33 12.32 -2.58
N SER A 91 6.04 11.30 -3.39
CA SER A 91 4.71 11.04 -3.92
C SER A 91 4.26 9.67 -3.46
N THR A 92 3.00 9.56 -3.05
CA THR A 92 2.39 8.26 -2.78
C THR A 92 1.54 7.83 -3.96
N SER A 93 1.44 6.51 -4.16
CA SER A 93 0.52 5.90 -5.10
C SER A 93 -0.93 6.14 -4.66
N SER A 94 -1.88 5.99 -5.59
CA SER A 94 -3.32 6.03 -5.25
C SER A 94 -3.65 4.99 -4.17
N GLY A 95 -4.48 5.37 -3.22
CA GLY A 95 -4.84 4.59 -2.04
C GLY A 95 -3.73 4.44 -0.98
N VAL A 96 -2.51 4.97 -1.19
CA VAL A 96 -1.40 4.85 -0.25
C VAL A 96 -1.27 6.11 0.61
N PHE A 97 -1.34 5.90 1.91
CA PHE A 97 -1.11 6.91 2.94
C PHE A 97 0.33 6.78 3.44
N LEU A 98 0.94 7.91 3.73
CA LEU A 98 2.25 7.99 4.36
C LEU A 98 2.18 8.96 5.52
N TRP A 99 2.62 8.50 6.67
CA TRP A 99 2.88 9.34 7.83
C TRP A 99 4.36 9.30 8.15
N TYR A 100 4.96 10.43 8.46
CA TYR A 100 6.37 10.47 8.82
C TYR A 100 6.72 11.64 9.73
N GLU A 101 7.74 11.43 10.55
CA GLU A 101 8.37 12.45 11.37
C GLU A 101 9.88 12.42 11.16
N SER A 102 10.50 13.59 11.16
CA SER A 102 11.93 13.71 10.88
C SER A 102 12.56 14.93 11.53
N ASN A 103 13.83 14.79 11.90
CA ASN A 103 14.72 15.87 12.28
C ASN A 103 16.04 15.71 11.53
N ALA A 104 17.00 16.61 11.73
CA ALA A 104 18.26 16.58 10.98
C ALA A 104 19.01 15.24 11.01
N THR A 105 18.85 14.39 12.04
CA THR A 105 19.63 13.15 12.23
C THR A 105 18.80 11.87 12.24
N ALA A 106 17.47 11.99 12.19
CA ALA A 106 16.57 10.86 12.34
C ALA A 106 15.28 11.02 11.55
N TYR A 107 14.72 9.90 11.10
CA TYR A 107 13.37 9.84 10.59
C TYR A 107 12.69 8.53 10.99
N LEU A 108 11.38 8.58 11.05
CA LEU A 108 10.54 7.39 11.04
C LEU A 108 9.34 7.64 10.14
N ALA A 109 8.88 6.60 9.45
CA ALA A 109 7.72 6.67 8.60
C ALA A 109 6.93 5.37 8.62
N ASP A 110 5.62 5.52 8.48
CA ASP A 110 4.64 4.45 8.36
C ASP A 110 3.83 4.67 7.08
N ILE A 111 3.77 3.62 6.25
CA ILE A 111 3.09 3.66 4.96
C ILE A 111 2.09 2.50 4.90
N TRP A 112 0.88 2.78 4.45
CA TRP A 112 -0.16 1.76 4.28
C TRP A 112 -1.07 2.08 3.11
N HIS A 113 -1.72 1.06 2.58
CA HIS A 113 -2.78 1.24 1.59
C HIS A 113 -4.15 1.18 2.28
N GLU A 114 -5.12 2.03 1.91
CA GLU A 114 -6.47 2.07 2.54
C GLU A 114 -7.22 0.75 2.46
N SER A 115 -7.14 0.09 1.31
CA SER A 115 -7.66 -1.26 1.08
C SER A 115 -6.62 -2.34 1.41
N GLY A 116 -5.48 -1.97 1.98
CA GLY A 116 -4.41 -2.88 2.39
C GLY A 116 -4.70 -3.56 3.71
N THR A 117 -3.88 -4.54 4.07
CA THR A 117 -3.94 -5.23 5.39
C THR A 117 -2.63 -5.13 6.14
N LYS A 118 -1.64 -4.48 5.55
CA LYS A 118 -0.29 -4.36 6.08
C LYS A 118 0.09 -2.89 6.12
N GLN A 119 0.76 -2.54 7.20
CA GLN A 119 1.44 -1.27 7.35
C GLN A 119 2.94 -1.54 7.37
N PHE A 120 3.70 -0.63 6.76
CA PHE A 120 5.12 -0.74 6.53
C PHE A 120 5.84 0.40 7.22
N GLY A 121 6.69 0.05 8.19
CA GLY A 121 7.50 1.01 8.94
C GLY A 121 8.93 1.07 8.43
N VAL A 122 9.52 2.26 8.38
CA VAL A 122 10.95 2.47 8.08
C VAL A 122 11.56 3.54 8.97
N ASN A 123 12.86 3.43 9.21
CA ASN A 123 13.66 4.43 9.90
C ASN A 123 15.13 4.35 9.46
N GLN A 124 15.90 5.35 9.89
CA GLN A 124 17.32 5.50 9.57
C GLN A 124 18.24 4.47 10.23
N LYS A 125 17.84 3.86 11.36
CA LYS A 125 18.71 2.96 12.14
C LYS A 125 18.79 1.56 11.55
N PHE A 126 17.74 1.09 10.89
CA PHE A 126 17.62 -0.30 10.49
C PHE A 126 17.37 -0.46 8.99
N THR A 127 18.16 -1.29 8.32
CA THR A 127 18.07 -1.57 6.87
C THR A 127 16.80 -2.35 6.48
N SER A 128 16.18 -3.06 7.43
CA SER A 128 14.95 -3.81 7.19
C SER A 128 13.71 -2.92 7.26
N ILE A 129 12.70 -3.25 6.44
CA ILE A 129 11.36 -2.67 6.51
C ILE A 129 10.54 -3.49 7.52
N TYR A 130 9.88 -2.79 8.44
CA TYR A 130 8.99 -3.38 9.44
C TYR A 130 7.61 -3.60 8.83
N VAL A 131 6.96 -4.69 9.18
CA VAL A 131 5.62 -5.02 8.67
C VAL A 131 4.72 -5.41 9.83
N THR A 132 3.63 -4.69 9.99
CA THR A 132 2.57 -5.00 10.96
C THR A 132 1.33 -5.53 10.25
N SER A 133 0.61 -6.45 10.90
CA SER A 133 -0.69 -6.94 10.44
C SER A 133 -1.80 -6.06 11.00
N GLY A 134 -2.62 -5.50 10.12
CA GLY A 134 -3.63 -4.49 10.45
C GLY A 134 -3.15 -3.08 10.12
N ILE A 135 -4.10 -2.19 9.82
CA ILE A 135 -3.85 -0.74 9.72
C ILE A 135 -4.20 -0.19 11.09
N VAL A 136 -3.19 0.22 11.87
CA VAL A 136 -3.43 0.80 13.19
C VAL A 136 -3.07 2.28 13.11
N PRO A 137 -4.05 3.20 13.20
CA PRO A 137 -3.77 4.64 13.28
C PRO A 137 -3.30 4.97 14.71
N LEU A 138 -2.09 4.55 15.07
CA LEU A 138 -1.43 4.94 16.32
C LEU A 138 -0.01 5.41 15.97
N HIS A 139 0.07 6.72 15.71
CA HIS A 139 1.28 7.44 15.35
C HIS A 139 1.91 7.96 16.65
N GLY A 140 2.87 7.21 17.21
CA GLY A 140 3.70 7.66 18.32
C GLY A 140 4.75 8.67 17.86
N THR A 141 5.23 9.56 18.74
CA THR A 141 6.16 10.63 18.31
C THR A 141 7.58 10.11 18.04
N LEU A 142 8.36 10.85 17.25
CA LEU A 142 9.79 10.60 16.97
C LEU A 142 10.62 10.48 18.25
N ALA A 143 10.27 11.24 19.29
CA ALA A 143 10.93 11.19 20.59
C ALA A 143 10.70 9.85 21.30
N ASP A 144 9.48 9.31 21.28
CA ASP A 144 9.12 8.05 21.94
C ASP A 144 9.81 6.84 21.27
N ASN A 145 9.92 6.87 19.94
CA ASN A 145 10.46 5.75 19.16
C ASN A 145 12.01 5.71 19.11
N ILE A 146 12.69 6.86 19.13
CA ILE A 146 14.17 6.91 19.14
C ILE A 146 14.73 6.43 20.49
N ALA A 147 14.09 6.81 21.60
CA ALA A 147 14.55 6.51 22.95
C ALA A 147 14.34 5.04 23.35
N ALA A 148 13.27 4.41 22.86
CA ALA A 148 12.94 3.03 23.22
C ALA A 148 13.64 1.97 22.35
N ASN A 149 14.23 2.34 21.21
CA ASN A 149 14.60 1.39 20.14
C ASN A 149 13.45 0.40 19.81
N GLN A 150 12.23 0.78 20.15
CA GLN A 150 11.00 0.02 19.97
C GLN A 150 10.23 0.73 18.88
N ILE A 151 9.97 -0.03 17.83
CA ILE A 151 9.15 0.37 16.70
C ILE A 151 7.83 -0.36 16.95
N TRP A 152 6.76 0.42 17.11
CA TRP A 152 5.43 -0.01 17.56
C TRP A 152 4.86 -1.23 16.81
N PRO A 153 3.92 -1.98 17.44
CA PRO A 153 3.08 -1.52 18.53
C PRO A 153 3.49 -2.03 19.92
N ALA A 154 3.60 -1.14 20.91
CA ALA A 154 3.52 -1.55 22.30
C ALA A 154 2.04 -1.94 22.64
N PRO A 155 1.81 -2.90 23.54
CA PRO A 155 0.55 -3.65 23.62
C PRO A 155 -0.59 -2.96 24.41
N TRP A 156 -0.66 -1.64 24.49
CA TRP A 156 -1.58 -0.96 25.43
C TRP A 156 -2.44 0.11 24.75
N VAL A 157 -3.47 -0.31 24.01
CA VAL A 157 -4.88 0.14 24.15
C VAL A 157 -5.72 -0.89 23.38
N ALA A 158 -5.96 -2.03 23.99
CA ALA A 158 -7.18 -2.79 23.74
C ALA A 158 -8.26 -2.18 24.63
N LEU A 159 -9.39 -1.76 24.05
CA LEU A 159 -10.66 -1.82 24.76
C LEU A 159 -11.15 -3.27 24.74
#